data_AF-A0A951VCR7-F1
#
_entry.id   AF-A0A951VCR7-F1
#
_cell.length_a   1.000
_cell.length_b   1.000
_cell.length_c   1.000
_cell.angle_alpha   90.00
_cell.angle_beta   90.00
_cell.angle_gamma   90.00
#
_symmetry.space_group_name_H-M   'P 1'
#
loop_
_entity.id
_entity.type
_entity.pdbx_description
1 polymer ?
#
loop_
_entity_poly.entity_id
_entity_poly.type
_entity_poly.pdbx_seq_one_letter_code
_entity_poly.pdbx_strand_id
1 'polypeptide(L)'
;MKISRNDPCPCGSGEKYKKCCLGKQAGMAGPAGMQGIMDEVLAGVEGREFSSLEEVQAALNQLTQKQNNSPLASFHGLSPTQMHRVLHFPFDSPELVRFAESLEPPVEAPALTLFALLVEAIGEKGLKPTVKGNLPQRFCREAALSFWGQEKYEHRTRFGAIRSEMDFFDLHCLRLVAELAGLVRKYKGKFVLTAKCRKKITSQGMEAVYPDLFTAYVQKFNWSYLDGFQDILFIQQAFLFTLFLLGKYGGEVRPQTFYEDIFLAAFPVLLDEIEPVSYQSCEKTLCRAYFYRTLSHFAAFFGLAEVQAISEKDYLTQYEVKKTPLLDRFISFAV
;
A
#
# COMPACT_ATOMS: atom_id res chain seq x y z
N MET A 1 21.07 32.94 9.42
CA MET A 1 21.48 31.66 8.79
C MET A 1 20.24 30.79 8.63
N LYS A 2 19.93 30.32 7.41
CA LYS A 2 18.85 29.35 7.19
C LYS A 2 19.44 27.94 7.26
N ILE A 3 18.97 27.13 8.21
CA ILE A 3 19.37 25.72 8.36
C ILE A 3 18.70 24.91 7.24
N SER A 4 19.46 24.12 6.49
CA SER A 4 18.92 23.26 5.42
C SER A 4 18.23 22.03 6.01
N ARG A 5 17.19 21.52 5.33
CA ARG A 5 16.39 20.35 5.78
C ARG A 5 17.24 19.09 6.05
N ASN A 6 18.36 18.95 5.35
CA ASN A 6 19.26 17.80 5.47
C ASN A 6 20.44 18.03 6.43
N ASP A 7 20.60 19.23 6.98
CA ASP A 7 21.68 19.54 7.92
C ASP A 7 21.46 18.82 9.27
N PRO A 8 22.51 18.60 10.06
CA PRO A 8 22.39 18.13 11.44
C PRO A 8 21.48 19.05 12.26
N CYS A 9 20.55 18.47 13.00
CA CYS A 9 19.56 19.23 13.74
C CYS A 9 20.24 20.06 14.85
N PRO A 10 19.92 21.37 14.98
CA PRO A 10 20.57 22.27 15.93
C PRO A 10 20.27 21.94 17.40
N CYS A 11 19.31 21.04 17.68
CA CYS A 11 19.01 20.60 19.05
C CYS A 11 20.02 19.60 19.62
N GLY A 12 21.05 19.22 18.86
CA GLY A 12 22.11 18.33 19.31
C GLY A 12 21.75 16.84 19.26
N SER A 13 20.66 16.47 18.59
CA SER A 13 20.21 15.08 18.49
C SER A 13 21.04 14.19 17.57
N GLY A 14 21.90 14.77 16.71
CA GLY A 14 22.65 14.04 15.68
C GLY A 14 21.82 13.62 14.45
N GLU A 15 20.49 13.76 14.50
CA GLU A 15 19.58 13.47 13.39
C GLU A 15 19.52 14.61 12.36
N LYS A 16 19.09 14.31 11.12
CA LYS A 16 18.81 15.34 10.11
C LYS A 16 17.69 16.26 10.57
N TYR A 17 17.79 17.57 10.33
CA TYR A 17 16.82 18.58 10.79
C TYR A 17 15.37 18.22 10.42
N LYS A 18 15.12 17.71 9.19
CA LYS A 18 13.81 17.22 8.73
C LYS A 18 13.24 16.03 9.52
N LYS A 19 14.09 15.18 10.09
CA LYS A 19 13.70 14.00 10.88
C LYS A 19 13.61 14.28 12.38
N CYS A 20 13.89 15.52 12.80
CA CYS A 20 13.94 15.90 14.20
C CYS A 20 13.02 17.09 14.48
N CYS A 21 13.56 18.28 14.74
CA CYS A 21 12.76 19.44 15.16
C CYS A 21 11.75 19.90 14.10
N LEU A 22 12.08 19.79 12.81
CA LEU A 22 11.14 20.19 11.75
C LEU A 22 9.98 19.20 11.61
N GLY A 23 10.25 17.89 11.71
CA GLY A 23 9.21 16.85 11.70
C GLY A 23 8.27 16.93 12.91
N LYS A 24 8.78 17.40 14.07
CA LYS A 24 7.94 17.66 15.26
C LYS A 24 7.03 18.88 15.11
N GLN A 25 7.43 19.89 14.33
CA GLN A 25 6.57 21.04 14.03
C GLN A 25 5.48 20.70 12.99
N ALA A 26 5.79 19.82 12.03
CA ALA A 26 4.83 19.34 11.03
C ALA A 26 3.74 18.41 11.60
N GLY A 27 3.95 17.84 12.80
CA GLY A 27 2.97 17.00 13.50
C GLY A 27 1.94 17.76 14.34
N MET A 28 2.02 19.09 14.42
CA MET A 28 1.00 19.91 15.07
C MET A 28 0.10 20.50 13.99
N ALA A 29 -1.21 20.22 14.07
CA ALA A 29 -2.22 20.83 13.20
C ALA A 29 -1.98 22.35 13.09
N GLY A 30 -2.10 22.89 11.87
CA GLY A 30 -1.90 24.32 11.63
C GLY A 30 -2.77 25.22 12.53
N PRO A 31 -2.47 26.52 12.64
CA PRO A 31 -3.12 27.43 13.59
C PRO A 31 -4.67 27.44 13.54
N ALA A 32 -5.28 27.20 12.37
CA ALA A 32 -6.72 27.07 12.21
C ALA A 32 -7.31 25.78 12.84
N GLY A 33 -6.57 24.66 12.81
CA GLY A 33 -6.97 23.42 13.47
C GLY A 33 -6.85 23.52 15.00
N MET A 34 -5.82 24.23 15.49
CA MET A 34 -5.63 24.49 16.92
C MET A 34 -6.74 25.40 17.49
N GLN A 35 -7.19 26.41 16.73
CA GLN A 35 -8.32 27.27 17.13
C GLN A 35 -9.64 26.51 17.21
N GLY A 36 -9.96 25.66 16.23
CA GLY A 36 -11.17 24.83 16.28
C GLY A 36 -11.19 23.85 17.47
N ILE A 37 -10.03 23.26 17.79
CA ILE A 37 -9.90 22.38 18.98
C ILE A 37 -10.09 23.18 20.27
N MET A 38 -9.53 24.39 20.36
CA MET A 38 -9.70 25.25 21.54
C MET A 38 -11.15 25.74 21.70
N ASP A 39 -11.83 26.11 20.62
CA ASP A 39 -13.23 26.53 20.66
C ASP A 39 -14.16 25.38 21.09
N GLU A 40 -13.92 24.16 20.62
CA GLU A 40 -14.69 22.98 21.04
C GLU A 40 -14.40 22.58 22.49
N VAL A 41 -13.15 22.70 22.95
CA VAL A 41 -12.79 22.49 24.36
C VAL A 41 -13.47 23.53 25.24
N LEU A 42 -13.47 24.80 24.83
CA LEU A 42 -14.16 25.88 25.56
C LEU A 42 -15.67 25.63 25.61
N ALA A 43 -16.30 25.25 24.50
CA ALA A 43 -17.72 24.90 24.45
C ALA A 43 -18.08 23.66 25.30
N GLY A 44 -17.19 22.67 25.39
CA GLY A 44 -17.39 21.46 26.20
C GLY A 44 -17.24 21.67 27.71
N VAL A 45 -16.65 22.79 28.11
CA VAL A 45 -16.37 23.20 29.50
C VAL A 45 -17.28 24.37 29.92
N GLU A 46 -17.93 25.03 28.97
CA GLU A 46 -18.85 26.14 29.19
C GLU A 46 -20.03 25.73 30.09
N GLY A 47 -20.22 26.47 31.19
CA GLY A 47 -21.30 26.21 32.16
C GLY A 47 -21.06 25.05 33.13
N ARG A 48 -19.86 24.45 33.16
CA ARG A 48 -19.49 23.42 34.15
C ARG A 48 -18.69 24.04 35.31
N GLU A 49 -19.17 23.84 36.53
CA GLU A 49 -18.39 24.12 37.73
C GLU A 49 -17.51 22.92 38.05
N PHE A 50 -16.20 23.14 38.18
CA PHE A 50 -15.23 22.12 38.56
C PHE A 50 -14.71 22.41 39.95
N SER A 51 -14.78 21.41 40.82
CA SER A 51 -14.35 21.49 42.22
C SER A 51 -12.86 21.16 42.42
N SER A 52 -12.19 20.61 41.39
CA SER A 52 -10.76 20.27 41.43
C SER A 52 -10.09 20.24 40.05
N LEU A 53 -8.76 20.32 40.01
CA LEU A 53 -7.96 20.11 38.79
C LEU A 53 -8.13 18.69 38.22
N GLU A 54 -8.42 17.70 39.07
CA GLU A 54 -8.68 16.32 38.65
C GLU A 54 -9.99 16.22 37.86
N GLU A 55 -11.02 16.95 38.26
CA GLU A 55 -12.29 17.00 37.52
C GLU A 55 -12.13 17.70 36.16
N VAL A 56 -11.31 18.75 36.08
CA VAL A 56 -10.97 19.40 34.80
C VAL A 56 -10.24 18.42 33.88
N GLN A 57 -9.23 17.71 34.39
CA GLN A 57 -8.48 16.73 33.61
C GLN A 57 -9.38 15.56 33.14
N ALA A 58 -10.26 15.07 34.01
CA ALA A 58 -11.22 14.02 33.67
C ALA A 58 -12.20 14.48 32.57
N ALA A 59 -12.70 15.71 32.65
CA ALA A 59 -13.59 16.28 31.64
C ALA A 59 -12.88 16.47 30.29
N LEU A 60 -11.65 16.99 30.29
CA LEU A 60 -10.85 17.10 29.06
C LEU A 60 -10.57 15.73 28.44
N ASN A 61 -10.20 14.73 29.25
CA ASN A 61 -9.98 13.36 28.77
C ASN A 61 -11.25 12.77 28.14
N GLN A 62 -12.42 12.99 28.74
CA GLN A 62 -13.70 12.55 28.19
C GLN A 62 -14.03 13.24 26.85
N LEU A 63 -13.79 14.55 26.73
CA LEU A 63 -13.99 15.29 25.49
C LEU A 63 -13.07 14.77 24.38
N THR A 64 -11.77 14.62 24.67
CA THR A 64 -10.80 14.04 23.73
C THR A 64 -11.16 12.62 23.33
N GLN A 65 -11.58 11.77 24.28
CA GLN A 65 -12.00 10.40 24.00
C GLN A 65 -13.26 10.37 23.14
N LYS A 66 -14.23 11.26 23.37
CA LYS A 66 -15.44 11.37 22.57
C LYS A 66 -15.12 11.79 21.14
N GLN A 67 -14.27 12.81 20.95
CA GLN A 67 -13.83 13.25 19.61
C GLN A 67 -13.06 12.14 18.89
N ASN A 68 -12.07 11.52 19.55
CA ASN A 68 -11.24 10.48 18.94
C ASN A 68 -12.00 9.19 18.59
N ASN A 69 -13.19 8.98 19.17
CA ASN A 69 -14.06 7.85 18.85
C ASN A 69 -15.26 8.23 17.97
N SER A 70 -15.42 9.51 17.62
CA SER A 70 -16.48 9.95 16.73
C SER A 70 -16.06 9.76 15.26
N PRO A 71 -16.94 9.22 14.40
CA PRO A 71 -16.68 9.09 12.97
C PRO A 71 -16.33 10.43 12.31
N LEU A 72 -15.30 10.44 11.46
CA LEU A 72 -14.96 11.62 10.65
C LEU A 72 -15.35 11.42 9.19
N ALA A 73 -15.93 12.47 8.60
CA ALA A 73 -16.31 12.46 7.18
C ALA A 73 -15.10 12.32 6.25
N SER A 74 -13.97 12.99 6.58
CA SER A 74 -12.71 12.89 5.83
C SER A 74 -12.10 11.47 5.84
N PHE A 75 -12.43 10.66 6.85
CA PHE A 75 -12.05 9.25 6.92
C PHE A 75 -13.21 8.30 6.57
N HIS A 76 -14.24 8.84 5.92
CA HIS A 76 -15.38 8.09 5.39
C HIS A 76 -16.05 7.21 6.46
N GLY A 77 -16.16 7.71 7.68
CA GLY A 77 -16.84 7.03 8.79
C GLY A 77 -15.91 6.36 9.80
N LEU A 78 -14.59 6.31 9.55
CA LEU A 78 -13.64 5.90 10.59
C LEU A 78 -13.42 7.04 11.57
N SER A 79 -13.31 6.71 12.86
CA SER A 79 -12.86 7.65 13.89
C SER A 79 -11.33 7.82 13.85
N PRO A 80 -10.76 8.88 14.44
CA PRO A 80 -9.31 9.03 14.59
C PRO A 80 -8.63 7.80 15.23
N THR A 81 -9.27 7.20 16.25
CA THR A 81 -8.76 6.00 16.91
C THR A 81 -8.72 4.80 15.96
N GLN A 82 -9.78 4.61 15.17
CA GLN A 82 -9.83 3.54 14.16
C GLN A 82 -8.80 3.80 13.06
N MET A 83 -8.67 5.02 12.55
CA MET A 83 -7.66 5.35 11.53
C MET A 83 -6.23 5.11 12.04
N HIS A 84 -5.94 5.48 13.29
CA HIS A 84 -4.65 5.16 13.90
C HIS A 84 -4.36 3.65 13.92
N ARG A 85 -5.38 2.82 14.23
CA ARG A 85 -5.28 1.36 14.13
C ARG A 85 -5.06 0.89 12.67
N VAL A 86 -5.79 1.45 11.71
CA VAL A 86 -5.62 1.17 10.27
C VAL A 86 -4.17 1.42 9.81
N LEU A 87 -3.56 2.53 10.24
CA LEU A 87 -2.24 2.97 9.79
C LEU A 87 -1.07 2.26 10.49
N HIS A 88 -1.24 1.85 11.74
CA HIS A 88 -0.11 1.37 12.56
C HIS A 88 -0.25 -0.08 13.00
N PHE A 89 -1.47 -0.61 13.07
CA PHE A 89 -1.78 -1.96 13.57
C PHE A 89 -2.71 -2.73 12.62
N PRO A 90 -2.44 -2.76 11.30
CA PRO A 90 -3.39 -3.30 10.32
C PRO A 90 -3.70 -4.79 10.53
N PHE A 91 -2.75 -5.57 11.04
CA PHE A 91 -2.93 -7.01 11.33
C PHE A 91 -3.22 -7.31 12.81
N ASP A 92 -3.11 -6.30 13.69
CA ASP A 92 -3.27 -6.43 15.15
C ASP A 92 -4.52 -5.68 15.65
N SER A 93 -5.55 -5.59 14.81
CA SER A 93 -6.83 -4.91 15.12
C SER A 93 -8.05 -5.76 14.69
N PRO A 94 -8.25 -6.95 15.28
CA PRO A 94 -9.32 -7.88 14.90
C PRO A 94 -10.75 -7.37 15.16
N GLU A 95 -10.88 -6.33 15.99
CA GLU A 95 -12.11 -5.57 16.21
C GLU A 95 -12.48 -4.65 15.03
N LEU A 96 -11.50 -4.33 14.17
CA LEU A 96 -11.65 -3.41 13.06
C LEU A 96 -11.64 -4.13 11.71
N VAL A 97 -10.68 -5.04 11.54
CA VAL A 97 -10.48 -5.79 10.30
C VAL A 97 -10.01 -7.20 10.59
N ARG A 98 -10.48 -8.16 9.80
CA ARG A 98 -10.01 -9.55 9.82
C ARG A 98 -9.56 -9.95 8.43
N PHE A 99 -8.42 -10.64 8.37
CA PHE A 99 -7.89 -11.24 7.15
C PHE A 99 -8.12 -12.75 7.19
N ALA A 100 -8.51 -13.33 6.06
CA ALA A 100 -8.65 -14.77 5.93
C ALA A 100 -7.27 -15.44 5.98
N GLU A 101 -7.10 -16.41 6.88
CA GLU A 101 -5.87 -17.20 6.99
C GLU A 101 -5.69 -18.18 5.81
N SER A 102 -6.80 -18.55 5.18
CA SER A 102 -6.87 -19.42 4.01
C SER A 102 -7.98 -18.95 3.08
N LEU A 103 -7.74 -19.10 1.77
CA LEU A 103 -8.71 -18.79 0.73
C LEU A 103 -9.04 -20.08 0.00
N GLU A 104 -10.34 -20.37 -0.17
CA GLU A 104 -10.77 -21.48 -1.00
C GLU A 104 -10.46 -21.21 -2.49
N PRO A 105 -10.12 -22.21 -3.30
CA PRO A 105 -9.99 -22.01 -4.76
C PRO A 105 -11.35 -21.67 -5.42
N PRO A 106 -11.38 -20.92 -6.53
CA PRO A 106 -10.23 -20.26 -7.17
C PRO A 106 -9.88 -18.92 -6.51
N VAL A 107 -8.59 -18.60 -6.50
CA VAL A 107 -8.06 -17.27 -6.17
C VAL A 107 -7.47 -16.65 -7.44
N GLU A 108 -8.26 -15.79 -8.08
CA GLU A 108 -7.86 -15.11 -9.31
C GLU A 108 -7.06 -13.85 -8.97
N ALA A 109 -5.74 -14.00 -8.91
CA ALA A 109 -4.83 -12.90 -8.60
C ALA A 109 -3.57 -12.98 -9.48
N PRO A 110 -3.16 -11.89 -10.15
CA PRO A 110 -1.92 -11.85 -10.92
C PRO A 110 -0.69 -12.35 -10.16
N ALA A 111 -0.54 -11.94 -8.90
CA ALA A 111 0.55 -12.36 -8.03
C ALA A 111 0.57 -13.90 -7.84
N LEU A 112 -0.60 -14.54 -7.70
CA LEU A 112 -0.69 -15.98 -7.50
C LEU A 112 -0.43 -16.75 -8.80
N THR A 113 -0.96 -16.26 -9.93
CA THR A 113 -0.70 -16.83 -11.26
C THR A 113 0.78 -16.83 -11.59
N LEU A 114 1.44 -15.69 -11.41
CA LEU A 114 2.88 -15.57 -11.63
C LEU A 114 3.69 -16.42 -10.63
N PHE A 115 3.18 -16.60 -9.41
CA PHE A 115 3.84 -17.43 -8.40
C PHE A 115 3.76 -18.92 -8.76
N ALA A 116 2.62 -19.37 -9.30
CA ALA A 116 2.47 -20.72 -9.81
C ALA A 116 3.47 -21.00 -10.95
N LEU A 117 3.61 -20.09 -11.91
CA LEU A 117 4.61 -20.18 -12.99
C LEU A 117 6.04 -20.26 -12.45
N LEU A 118 6.35 -19.47 -11.41
CA LEU A 118 7.66 -19.49 -10.76
C LEU A 118 7.92 -20.81 -10.01
N VAL A 119 6.90 -21.34 -9.30
CA VAL A 119 6.97 -22.63 -8.60
C VAL A 119 7.25 -23.77 -9.60
N GLU A 120 6.54 -23.80 -10.72
CA GLU A 120 6.73 -24.79 -11.78
C GLU A 120 8.15 -24.72 -12.36
N ALA A 121 8.62 -23.51 -12.70
CA ALA A 121 9.96 -23.31 -13.25
C ALA A 121 11.09 -23.65 -12.26
N ILE A 122 10.87 -23.49 -10.96
CA ILE A 122 11.80 -23.91 -9.90
C ILE A 122 11.82 -25.44 -9.78
N GLY A 123 10.65 -26.07 -9.68
CA GLY A 123 10.48 -27.52 -9.52
C GLY A 123 11.34 -28.14 -8.40
N GLU A 124 11.71 -29.41 -8.57
CA GLU A 124 12.59 -30.12 -7.64
C GLU A 124 14.07 -29.78 -7.83
N LYS A 125 14.49 -29.47 -9.06
CA LYS A 125 15.90 -29.28 -9.42
C LYS A 125 16.43 -27.88 -9.11
N GLY A 126 15.55 -26.93 -8.83
CA GLY A 126 15.85 -25.52 -8.66
C GLY A 126 16.10 -24.80 -9.98
N LEU A 127 15.82 -23.50 -10.02
CA LEU A 127 16.03 -22.65 -11.20
C LEU A 127 17.38 -21.93 -11.09
N LYS A 128 18.27 -22.16 -12.06
CA LYS A 128 19.58 -21.50 -12.08
C LYS A 128 19.42 -20.03 -12.49
N PRO A 129 19.84 -19.04 -11.68
CA PRO A 129 19.83 -17.64 -12.08
C PRO A 129 20.84 -17.37 -13.19
N THR A 130 20.68 -16.22 -13.83
CA THR A 130 21.72 -15.60 -14.66
C THR A 130 22.93 -15.18 -13.82
N VAL A 131 24.03 -14.80 -14.48
CA VAL A 131 25.24 -14.30 -13.81
C VAL A 131 24.94 -13.11 -12.89
N LYS A 132 23.99 -12.24 -13.26
CA LYS A 132 23.55 -11.10 -12.45
C LYS A 132 22.62 -11.47 -11.29
N GLY A 133 22.31 -12.75 -11.10
CA GLY A 133 21.42 -13.21 -10.05
C GLY A 133 19.93 -13.08 -10.36
N ASN A 134 19.57 -12.74 -11.60
CA ASN A 134 18.19 -12.61 -12.08
C ASN A 134 17.64 -13.94 -12.63
N LEU A 135 16.33 -14.02 -12.80
CA LEU A 135 15.62 -15.09 -13.50
C LEU A 135 16.14 -15.23 -14.94
N PRO A 136 16.24 -16.47 -15.46
CA PRO A 136 16.64 -16.70 -16.85
C PRO A 136 15.69 -16.04 -17.85
N GLN A 137 16.25 -15.40 -18.87
CA GLN A 137 15.50 -14.75 -19.95
C GLN A 137 14.45 -15.67 -20.59
N ARG A 138 14.83 -16.94 -20.84
CA ARG A 138 13.91 -17.93 -21.43
C ARG A 138 12.65 -18.10 -20.58
N PHE A 139 12.82 -18.28 -19.28
CA PHE A 139 11.70 -18.38 -18.35
C PHE A 139 10.87 -17.09 -18.34
N CYS A 140 11.51 -15.91 -18.31
CA CYS A 140 10.76 -14.64 -18.34
C CYS A 140 9.88 -14.49 -19.59
N ARG A 141 10.35 -14.93 -20.76
CA ARG A 141 9.57 -14.92 -22.01
C ARG A 141 8.39 -15.90 -21.97
N GLU A 142 8.65 -17.14 -21.54
CA GLU A 142 7.63 -18.18 -21.42
C GLU A 142 6.55 -17.76 -20.40
N ALA A 143 6.96 -17.23 -19.24
CA ALA A 143 6.06 -16.73 -18.22
C ALA A 143 5.25 -15.51 -18.69
N ALA A 144 5.88 -14.54 -19.37
CA ALA A 144 5.17 -13.38 -19.90
C ALA A 144 4.15 -13.77 -20.97
N LEU A 145 4.49 -14.72 -21.84
CA LEU A 145 3.56 -15.23 -22.86
C LEU A 145 2.36 -15.93 -22.21
N SER A 146 2.60 -16.78 -21.22
CA SER A 146 1.54 -17.47 -20.48
C SER A 146 0.67 -16.50 -19.68
N PHE A 147 1.26 -15.45 -19.09
CA PHE A 147 0.55 -14.51 -18.22
C PHE A 147 -0.21 -13.43 -18.98
N TRP A 148 0.36 -12.85 -20.04
CA TRP A 148 -0.30 -11.80 -20.83
C TRP A 148 -1.17 -12.36 -21.96
N GLY A 149 -0.95 -13.60 -22.38
CA GLY A 149 -1.53 -14.13 -23.62
C GLY A 149 -0.83 -13.59 -24.88
N GLN A 150 -1.12 -14.21 -26.01
CA GLN A 150 -0.43 -13.95 -27.29
C GLN A 150 -0.52 -12.48 -27.72
N GLU A 151 -1.74 -11.93 -27.81
CA GLU A 151 -1.99 -10.58 -28.34
C GLU A 151 -1.28 -9.49 -27.52
N LYS A 152 -1.46 -9.51 -26.20
CA LYS A 152 -0.84 -8.53 -25.30
C LYS A 152 0.68 -8.69 -25.24
N TYR A 153 1.20 -9.92 -25.35
CA TYR A 153 2.63 -10.18 -25.46
C TYR A 153 3.23 -9.56 -26.73
N GLU A 154 2.60 -9.77 -27.88
CA GLU A 154 3.03 -9.17 -29.15
C GLU A 154 2.98 -7.64 -29.09
N HIS A 155 1.90 -7.06 -28.54
CA HIS A 155 1.79 -5.62 -28.36
C HIS A 155 2.90 -5.06 -27.45
N ARG A 156 3.13 -5.66 -26.28
CA ARG A 156 4.14 -5.20 -25.31
C ARG A 156 5.58 -5.39 -25.80
N THR A 157 5.81 -6.37 -26.68
CA THR A 157 7.15 -6.67 -27.22
C THR A 157 7.39 -6.11 -28.63
N ARG A 158 6.43 -5.37 -29.19
CA ARG A 158 6.47 -4.80 -30.55
C ARG A 158 7.73 -4.02 -30.85
N PHE A 159 8.20 -3.23 -29.88
CA PHE A 159 9.38 -2.37 -30.03
C PHE A 159 10.60 -2.88 -29.23
N GLY A 160 10.50 -4.06 -28.61
CA GLY A 160 11.58 -4.65 -27.82
C GLY A 160 11.22 -6.00 -27.20
N ALA A 161 12.06 -7.01 -27.37
CA ALA A 161 11.87 -8.30 -26.71
C ALA A 161 12.25 -8.23 -25.22
N ILE A 162 11.67 -9.13 -24.42
CA ILE A 162 12.12 -9.38 -23.04
C ILE A 162 13.56 -9.91 -23.09
N ARG A 163 14.51 -9.11 -22.60
CA ARG A 163 15.96 -9.40 -22.57
C ARG A 163 16.44 -9.82 -21.19
N SER A 164 15.73 -9.41 -20.16
CA SER A 164 16.04 -9.70 -18.77
C SER A 164 14.79 -9.75 -17.91
N GLU A 165 14.92 -10.24 -16.68
CA GLU A 165 13.87 -10.18 -15.66
C GLU A 165 13.29 -8.77 -15.48
N MET A 166 14.12 -7.73 -15.59
CA MET A 166 13.68 -6.33 -15.42
C MET A 166 12.69 -5.88 -16.49
N ASP A 167 12.69 -6.51 -17.67
CA ASP A 167 11.74 -6.20 -18.74
C ASP A 167 10.36 -6.82 -18.49
N PHE A 168 10.25 -7.74 -17.52
CA PHE A 168 8.98 -8.27 -17.02
C PHE A 168 8.82 -7.95 -15.54
N PHE A 169 8.50 -6.69 -15.29
CA PHE A 169 8.57 -6.09 -13.96
C PHE A 169 7.61 -6.70 -12.94
N ASP A 170 6.43 -7.18 -13.36
CA ASP A 170 5.49 -7.88 -12.47
C ASP A 170 6.10 -9.17 -11.90
N LEU A 171 6.78 -9.96 -12.75
CA LEU A 171 7.49 -11.18 -12.33
C LEU A 171 8.72 -10.86 -11.48
N HIS A 172 9.44 -9.78 -11.82
CA HIS A 172 10.56 -9.28 -11.03
C HIS A 172 10.14 -8.93 -9.59
N CYS A 173 9.10 -8.11 -9.47
CA CYS A 173 8.48 -7.71 -8.22
C CYS A 173 8.05 -8.95 -7.42
N LEU A 174 7.32 -9.87 -8.06
CA LEU A 174 6.87 -11.08 -7.41
C LEU A 174 8.01 -11.91 -6.83
N ARG A 175 9.10 -12.13 -7.60
CA ARG A 175 10.24 -12.91 -7.08
C ARG A 175 10.80 -12.28 -5.81
N LEU A 176 10.98 -10.96 -5.79
CA LEU A 176 11.47 -10.25 -4.61
C LEU A 176 10.52 -10.42 -3.43
N VAL A 177 9.22 -10.29 -3.65
CA VAL A 177 8.18 -10.48 -2.63
C VAL A 177 8.19 -11.92 -2.10
N ALA A 178 8.32 -12.92 -2.98
CA ALA A 178 8.40 -14.33 -2.59
C ALA A 178 9.66 -14.66 -1.76
N GLU A 179 10.78 -13.98 -2.03
CA GLU A 179 11.98 -14.05 -1.19
C GLU A 179 11.75 -13.41 0.19
N LEU A 180 11.15 -12.22 0.25
CA LEU A 180 10.81 -11.52 1.50
C LEU A 180 9.77 -12.28 2.34
N ALA A 181 8.86 -13.01 1.69
CA ALA A 181 7.89 -13.90 2.31
C ALA A 181 8.53 -15.20 2.86
N GLY A 182 9.78 -15.49 2.49
CA GLY A 182 10.47 -16.73 2.84
C GLY A 182 9.90 -17.95 2.11
N LEU A 183 9.29 -17.76 0.95
CA LEU A 183 8.74 -18.83 0.11
C LEU A 183 9.77 -19.35 -0.88
N VAL A 184 10.60 -18.44 -1.41
CA VAL A 184 11.71 -18.73 -2.32
C VAL A 184 13.02 -18.29 -1.65
N ARG A 185 14.12 -19.00 -1.92
CA ARG A 185 15.45 -18.57 -1.52
C ARG A 185 16.50 -18.96 -2.54
N LYS A 186 17.66 -18.30 -2.51
CA LYS A 186 18.86 -18.75 -3.21
C LYS A 186 19.60 -19.78 -2.36
N TYR A 187 19.88 -20.95 -2.92
CA TYR A 187 20.64 -22.02 -2.28
C TYR A 187 21.52 -22.75 -3.31
N LYS A 188 22.81 -22.93 -2.98
CA LYS A 188 23.81 -23.55 -3.87
C LYS A 188 23.75 -23.03 -5.31
N GLY A 189 23.61 -21.71 -5.47
CA GLY A 189 23.57 -21.04 -6.77
C GLY A 189 22.28 -21.25 -7.58
N LYS A 190 21.17 -21.65 -6.96
CA LYS A 190 19.85 -21.79 -7.60
C LYS A 190 18.74 -21.17 -6.76
N PHE A 191 17.67 -20.73 -7.39
CA PHE A 191 16.40 -20.49 -6.72
C PHE A 191 15.76 -21.82 -6.35
N VAL A 192 15.31 -21.94 -5.11
CA VAL A 192 14.63 -23.13 -4.59
C VAL A 192 13.44 -22.71 -3.74
N LEU A 193 12.40 -23.54 -3.71
CA LEU A 193 11.28 -23.38 -2.76
C LEU A 193 11.74 -23.77 -1.36
N THR A 194 11.32 -22.99 -0.36
CA THR A 194 11.58 -23.31 1.04
C THR A 194 10.72 -24.49 1.50
N ALA A 195 11.11 -25.15 2.60
CA ALA A 195 10.30 -26.21 3.19
C ALA A 195 8.91 -25.72 3.61
N LYS A 196 8.82 -24.47 4.11
CA LYS A 196 7.55 -23.78 4.41
C LYS A 196 6.65 -23.73 3.18
N CYS A 197 7.17 -23.24 2.05
CA CYS A 197 6.41 -23.12 0.81
C CYS A 197 5.93 -24.49 0.32
N ARG A 198 6.82 -25.49 0.25
CA ARG A 198 6.47 -26.84 -0.19
C ARG A 198 5.39 -27.46 0.67
N LYS A 199 5.53 -27.40 2.00
CA LYS A 199 4.53 -27.92 2.95
C LYS A 199 3.17 -27.27 2.73
N LYS A 200 3.11 -25.94 2.62
CA LYS A 200 1.85 -25.21 2.36
C LYS A 200 1.17 -25.68 1.08
N ILE A 201 1.89 -25.66 -0.04
CA ILE A 201 1.35 -26.05 -1.34
C ILE A 201 0.85 -27.50 -1.33
N THR A 202 1.62 -28.44 -0.77
CA THR A 202 1.23 -29.85 -0.72
C THR A 202 0.04 -30.12 0.20
N SER A 203 -0.09 -29.39 1.31
CA SER A 203 -1.14 -29.65 2.31
C SER A 203 -2.45 -28.88 2.06
N GLN A 204 -2.39 -27.71 1.44
CA GLN A 204 -3.51 -26.76 1.37
C GLN A 204 -3.74 -26.17 -0.03
N GLY A 205 -2.93 -26.53 -1.02
CA GLY A 205 -3.00 -25.95 -2.36
C GLY A 205 -2.16 -24.68 -2.54
N MET A 206 -2.15 -24.16 -3.77
CA MET A 206 -1.31 -23.00 -4.14
C MET A 206 -1.76 -21.73 -3.41
N GLU A 207 -3.07 -21.57 -3.25
CA GLU A 207 -3.76 -20.44 -2.63
C GLU A 207 -3.30 -20.18 -1.20
N ALA A 208 -2.83 -21.21 -0.50
CA ALA A 208 -2.33 -21.11 0.88
C ALA A 208 -1.11 -20.19 1.04
N VAL A 209 -0.42 -19.84 -0.06
CA VAL A 209 0.70 -18.89 -0.04
C VAL A 209 0.26 -17.44 -0.24
N TYR A 210 -0.99 -17.20 -0.64
CA TYR A 210 -1.49 -15.86 -0.93
C TYR A 210 -1.37 -14.90 0.28
N PRO A 211 -1.75 -15.27 1.51
CA PRO A 211 -1.58 -14.39 2.67
C PRO A 211 -0.11 -14.08 2.98
N ASP A 212 0.81 -15.03 2.72
CA ASP A 212 2.25 -14.82 2.93
C ASP A 212 2.81 -13.80 1.91
N LEU A 213 2.41 -13.91 0.64
CA LEU A 213 2.79 -12.97 -0.42
C LEU A 213 2.22 -11.58 -0.15
N PHE A 214 0.93 -11.49 0.19
CA PHE A 214 0.26 -10.22 0.50
C PHE A 214 0.94 -9.52 1.68
N THR A 215 1.15 -10.24 2.78
CA THR A 215 1.77 -9.68 3.99
C THR A 215 3.19 -9.19 3.71
N ALA A 216 3.99 -9.98 2.98
CA ALA A 216 5.35 -9.55 2.60
C ALA A 216 5.34 -8.32 1.70
N TYR A 217 4.38 -8.22 0.79
CA TYR A 217 4.24 -7.07 -0.11
C TYR A 217 3.90 -5.78 0.64
N VAL A 218 2.95 -5.81 1.56
CA VAL A 218 2.53 -4.60 2.29
C VAL A 218 3.49 -4.21 3.41
N GLN A 219 4.19 -5.17 4.05
CA GLN A 219 5.06 -4.88 5.21
C GLN A 219 6.55 -4.78 4.90
N LYS A 220 7.06 -5.49 3.87
CA LYS A 220 8.51 -5.64 3.67
C LYS A 220 9.00 -5.10 2.33
N PHE A 221 8.17 -5.14 1.30
CA PHE A 221 8.54 -4.67 -0.03
C PHE A 221 8.40 -3.13 -0.10
N ASN A 222 9.36 -2.43 -0.72
CA ASN A 222 9.28 -0.98 -0.89
C ASN A 222 8.49 -0.64 -2.16
N TRP A 223 7.31 -0.04 -2.01
CA TRP A 223 6.42 0.27 -3.13
C TRP A 223 6.98 1.33 -4.09
N SER A 224 7.81 2.25 -3.58
CA SER A 224 8.46 3.30 -4.40
C SER A 224 9.44 2.72 -5.43
N TYR A 225 9.84 1.46 -5.26
CA TYR A 225 10.64 0.75 -6.26
C TYR A 225 9.94 0.63 -7.61
N LEU A 226 8.60 0.75 -7.66
CA LEU A 226 7.81 0.36 -8.83
C LEU A 226 7.52 1.47 -9.85
N ASP A 227 7.72 2.75 -9.53
CA ASP A 227 7.09 3.83 -10.29
C ASP A 227 7.92 5.09 -10.54
N GLY A 228 9.16 5.14 -10.05
CA GLY A 228 10.08 6.26 -10.31
C GLY A 228 9.66 7.59 -9.68
N PHE A 229 8.57 7.64 -8.90
CA PHE A 229 8.24 8.77 -8.07
C PHE A 229 9.16 8.81 -6.83
N GLN A 230 9.18 9.95 -6.15
CA GLN A 230 9.90 10.08 -4.88
C GLN A 230 9.37 9.10 -3.82
N ASP A 231 10.20 8.84 -2.80
CA ASP A 231 9.82 7.98 -1.67
C ASP A 231 8.73 8.66 -0.84
N ILE A 232 7.49 8.14 -0.93
CA ILE A 232 6.33 8.60 -0.14
C ILE A 232 5.82 7.38 0.62
N LEU A 233 6.51 7.04 1.71
CA LEU A 233 6.27 5.81 2.48
C LEU A 233 4.86 5.74 3.08
N PHE A 234 4.26 6.91 3.35
CA PHE A 234 2.91 6.98 3.92
C PHE A 234 1.84 6.34 3.02
N ILE A 235 2.00 6.37 1.70
CA ILE A 235 1.06 5.71 0.77
C ILE A 235 0.98 4.21 1.07
N GLN A 236 2.13 3.56 1.27
CA GLN A 236 2.19 2.15 1.64
C GLN A 236 1.67 1.92 3.06
N GLN A 237 1.97 2.80 4.01
CA GLN A 237 1.45 2.71 5.37
C GLN A 237 -0.10 2.75 5.40
N ALA A 238 -0.70 3.54 4.51
CA ALA A 238 -2.14 3.70 4.39
C ALA A 238 -2.83 2.62 3.52
N PHE A 239 -2.15 1.52 3.16
CA PHE A 239 -2.72 0.50 2.27
C PHE A 239 -4.09 0.00 2.75
N LEU A 240 -4.26 -0.21 4.06
CA LEU A 240 -5.49 -0.74 4.62
C LEU A 240 -6.66 0.26 4.52
N PHE A 241 -6.37 1.57 4.54
CA PHE A 241 -7.36 2.59 4.25
C PHE A 241 -7.84 2.50 2.80
N THR A 242 -6.95 2.30 1.83
CA THR A 242 -7.36 2.06 0.44
C THR A 242 -8.23 0.81 0.30
N LEU A 243 -7.91 -0.28 1.00
CA LEU A 243 -8.74 -1.50 1.00
C LEU A 243 -10.11 -1.26 1.66
N PHE A 244 -10.17 -0.45 2.71
CA PHE A 244 -11.43 -0.02 3.32
C PHE A 244 -12.29 0.77 2.32
N LEU A 245 -11.70 1.72 1.58
CA LEU A 245 -12.40 2.49 0.55
C LEU A 245 -12.90 1.59 -0.58
N LEU A 246 -12.08 0.64 -1.06
CA LEU A 246 -12.49 -0.35 -2.05
C LEU A 246 -13.63 -1.22 -1.52
N GLY A 247 -13.53 -1.69 -0.27
CA GLY A 247 -14.58 -2.45 0.41
C GLY A 247 -15.92 -1.72 0.41
N LYS A 248 -15.89 -0.41 0.72
CA LYS A 248 -17.07 0.45 0.86
C LYS A 248 -17.66 0.94 -0.46
N TYR A 249 -16.83 1.32 -1.42
CA TYR A 249 -17.28 2.03 -2.64
C TYR A 249 -17.03 1.26 -3.94
N GLY A 250 -16.18 0.23 -3.91
CA GLY A 250 -15.73 -0.49 -5.10
C GLY A 250 -16.69 -1.53 -5.64
N GLY A 251 -17.86 -1.73 -5.03
CA GLY A 251 -18.92 -2.59 -5.62
C GLY A 251 -19.41 -2.05 -6.97
N GLU A 252 -19.35 -0.73 -7.15
CA GLU A 252 -19.61 -0.04 -8.42
C GLU A 252 -18.29 0.33 -9.10
N VAL A 253 -18.32 0.48 -10.42
CA VAL A 253 -17.19 1.03 -11.18
C VAL A 253 -17.01 2.49 -10.80
N ARG A 254 -15.80 2.87 -10.41
CA ARG A 254 -15.44 4.25 -10.06
C ARG A 254 -14.22 4.70 -10.88
N PRO A 255 -14.14 5.98 -11.28
CA PRO A 255 -12.91 6.51 -11.83
C PRO A 255 -11.81 6.52 -10.77
N GLN A 256 -10.55 6.37 -11.17
CA GLN A 256 -9.42 6.43 -10.22
C GLN A 256 -9.41 7.72 -9.39
N THR A 257 -9.84 8.84 -9.98
CA THR A 257 -9.86 10.16 -9.33
C THR A 257 -10.75 10.18 -8.10
N PHE A 258 -11.80 9.34 -8.06
CA PHE A 258 -12.64 9.19 -6.87
C PHE A 258 -11.82 8.78 -5.64
N TYR A 259 -10.93 7.80 -5.78
CA TYR A 259 -10.09 7.35 -4.68
C TYR A 259 -8.91 8.29 -4.41
N GLU A 260 -8.36 8.92 -5.46
CA GLU A 260 -7.30 9.93 -5.34
C GLU A 260 -7.78 11.14 -4.53
N ASP A 261 -8.96 11.67 -4.84
CA ASP A 261 -9.56 12.83 -4.18
C ASP A 261 -9.84 12.55 -2.69
N ILE A 262 -10.36 11.35 -2.39
CA ILE A 262 -10.56 10.90 -1.01
C ILE A 262 -9.24 10.84 -0.25
N PHE A 263 -8.21 10.24 -0.84
CA PHE A 263 -6.91 10.10 -0.19
C PHE A 263 -6.25 11.47 0.06
N LEU A 264 -6.32 12.36 -0.93
CA LEU A 264 -5.81 13.73 -0.81
C LEU A 264 -6.56 14.52 0.28
N ALA A 265 -7.89 14.40 0.34
CA ALA A 265 -8.71 15.05 1.37
C ALA A 265 -8.47 14.49 2.77
N ALA A 266 -8.17 13.19 2.88
CA ALA A 266 -7.85 12.56 4.16
C ALA A 266 -6.46 12.96 4.68
N PHE A 267 -5.49 13.17 3.78
CA PHE A 267 -4.09 13.42 4.15
C PHE A 267 -3.46 14.63 3.40
N PRO A 268 -4.03 15.84 3.51
CA PRO A 268 -3.55 17.01 2.77
C PRO A 268 -2.13 17.43 3.19
N VAL A 269 -1.72 17.12 4.42
CA VAL A 269 -0.38 17.43 4.96
C VAL A 269 0.74 16.75 4.17
N LEU A 270 0.46 15.66 3.45
CA LEU A 270 1.46 14.99 2.61
C LEU A 270 1.98 15.87 1.47
N LEU A 271 1.22 16.90 1.06
CA LEU A 271 1.67 17.84 0.04
C LEU A 271 2.93 18.62 0.45
N ASP A 272 3.12 18.86 1.75
CA ASP A 272 4.28 19.56 2.30
C ASP A 272 5.57 18.70 2.25
N GLU A 273 5.40 17.38 2.13
CA GLU A 273 6.51 16.43 2.05
C GLU A 273 7.02 16.24 0.62
N ILE A 274 6.22 16.59 -0.38
CA ILE A 274 6.51 16.37 -1.79
C ILE A 274 7.42 17.46 -2.33
N GLU A 275 8.60 17.05 -2.83
CA GLU A 275 9.49 17.96 -3.53
C GLU A 275 8.84 18.41 -4.86
N PRO A 276 8.73 19.73 -5.12
CA PRO A 276 8.09 20.23 -6.33
C PRO A 276 8.96 19.94 -7.55
N VAL A 277 8.31 19.56 -8.65
CA VAL A 277 8.95 19.37 -9.97
C VAL A 277 8.42 20.40 -10.95
N SER A 278 9.22 20.75 -11.98
CA SER A 278 8.90 21.85 -12.89
C SER A 278 7.71 21.60 -13.82
N TYR A 279 7.33 20.34 -14.02
CA TYR A 279 6.33 19.92 -15.00
C TYR A 279 5.02 19.40 -14.39
N GLN A 280 4.89 19.35 -13.06
CA GLN A 280 3.71 18.80 -12.39
C GLN A 280 3.53 19.36 -10.96
N SER A 281 2.28 19.58 -10.54
CA SER A 281 1.98 20.01 -9.17
C SER A 281 2.19 18.89 -8.14
N CYS A 282 2.43 19.25 -6.88
CA CYS A 282 2.56 18.28 -5.79
C CYS A 282 1.31 17.41 -5.64
N GLU A 283 0.12 17.99 -5.78
CA GLU A 283 -1.16 17.26 -5.78
C GLU A 283 -1.20 16.18 -6.85
N LYS A 284 -0.92 16.54 -8.11
CA LYS A 284 -0.93 15.55 -9.19
C LYS A 284 0.13 14.48 -8.98
N THR A 285 1.29 14.84 -8.42
CA THR A 285 2.35 13.87 -8.07
C THR A 285 1.85 12.88 -7.02
N LEU A 286 1.20 13.38 -5.95
CA LEU A 286 0.62 12.54 -4.91
C LEU A 286 -0.45 11.61 -5.46
N CYS A 287 -1.42 12.14 -6.21
CA CYS A 287 -2.53 11.36 -6.76
C CYS A 287 -2.03 10.25 -7.69
N ARG A 288 -1.07 10.53 -8.57
CA ARG A 288 -0.48 9.51 -9.44
C ARG A 288 0.30 8.45 -8.66
N ALA A 289 1.15 8.88 -7.72
CA ALA A 289 1.89 7.94 -6.88
C ALA A 289 0.93 7.06 -6.08
N TYR A 290 -0.14 7.65 -5.53
CA TYR A 290 -1.19 6.92 -4.83
C TYR A 290 -1.86 5.89 -5.75
N PHE A 291 -2.33 6.30 -6.92
CA PHE A 291 -3.01 5.41 -7.87
C PHE A 291 -2.11 4.23 -8.29
N TYR A 292 -0.90 4.51 -8.79
CA TYR A 292 -0.03 3.45 -9.28
C TYR A 292 0.38 2.50 -8.16
N ARG A 293 0.73 3.01 -6.97
CA ARG A 293 1.17 2.15 -5.86
C ARG A 293 0.04 1.34 -5.24
N THR A 294 -1.13 1.93 -5.04
CA THR A 294 -2.22 1.29 -4.27
C THR A 294 -3.24 0.56 -5.13
N LEU A 295 -3.64 1.13 -6.27
CA LEU A 295 -4.71 0.58 -7.10
C LEU A 295 -4.15 -0.32 -8.19
N SER A 296 -3.15 0.16 -8.94
CA SER A 296 -2.57 -0.59 -10.06
C SER A 296 -1.60 -1.68 -9.61
N HIS A 297 -0.52 -1.32 -8.92
CA HIS A 297 0.56 -2.26 -8.58
C HIS A 297 0.29 -3.10 -7.33
N PHE A 298 -0.73 -2.75 -6.54
CA PHE A 298 -1.13 -3.48 -5.33
C PHE A 298 -2.49 -4.14 -5.48
N ALA A 299 -3.60 -3.38 -5.43
CA ALA A 299 -4.94 -3.96 -5.40
C ALA A 299 -5.22 -4.83 -6.64
N ALA A 300 -4.88 -4.36 -7.84
CA ALA A 300 -5.03 -5.16 -9.05
C ALA A 300 -4.04 -6.32 -9.12
N PHE A 301 -2.79 -6.12 -8.70
CA PHE A 301 -1.78 -7.19 -8.69
C PHE A 301 -2.14 -8.35 -7.75
N PHE A 302 -2.79 -8.07 -6.63
CA PHE A 302 -3.31 -9.08 -5.71
C PHE A 302 -4.74 -9.53 -6.03
N GLY A 303 -5.32 -9.09 -7.15
CA GLY A 303 -6.65 -9.48 -7.59
C GLY A 303 -7.78 -8.97 -6.70
N LEU A 304 -7.54 -7.94 -5.88
CA LEU A 304 -8.52 -7.33 -4.97
C LEU A 304 -9.40 -6.28 -5.68
N ALA A 305 -8.90 -5.74 -6.79
CA ALA A 305 -9.62 -4.84 -7.67
C ALA A 305 -9.26 -5.12 -9.13
N GLU A 306 -10.16 -4.79 -10.05
CA GLU A 306 -9.87 -4.63 -11.46
C GLU A 306 -9.57 -3.17 -11.75
N VAL A 307 -8.56 -2.91 -12.58
CA VAL A 307 -8.17 -1.58 -13.03
C VAL A 307 -8.09 -1.61 -14.55
N GLN A 308 -8.94 -0.83 -15.22
CA GLN A 308 -9.08 -0.83 -16.68
C GLN A 308 -8.83 0.57 -17.23
N ALA A 309 -8.08 0.68 -18.34
CA ALA A 309 -7.83 1.96 -18.99
C ALA A 309 -9.02 2.36 -19.87
N ILE A 310 -9.48 3.61 -19.75
CA ILE A 310 -10.66 4.15 -20.46
C ILE A 310 -10.26 4.77 -21.82
N SER A 311 -9.05 5.36 -21.91
CA SER A 311 -8.57 6.02 -23.13
C SER A 311 -7.06 5.91 -23.27
N GLU A 312 -6.61 5.41 -24.44
CA GLU A 312 -5.20 5.45 -24.87
C GLU A 312 -4.87 6.69 -25.72
N LYS A 313 -5.86 7.56 -26.00
CA LYS A 313 -5.74 8.62 -27.02
C LYS A 313 -5.23 9.96 -26.49
N ASP A 314 -5.30 10.19 -25.18
CA ASP A 314 -4.76 11.39 -24.54
C ASP A 314 -3.43 11.08 -23.85
N TYR A 315 -2.56 12.09 -23.72
CA TYR A 315 -1.30 12.03 -22.96
C TYR A 315 -1.47 11.65 -21.48
N LEU A 316 -2.71 11.46 -21.02
CA LEU A 316 -3.11 11.08 -19.66
C LEU A 316 -4.12 9.93 -19.73
N THR A 317 -3.64 8.69 -19.67
CA THR A 317 -4.50 7.51 -19.54
C THR A 317 -5.33 7.62 -18.26
N GLN A 318 -6.65 7.59 -18.40
CA GLN A 318 -7.59 7.49 -17.28
C GLN A 318 -7.97 6.04 -17.03
N TYR A 319 -8.29 5.72 -15.78
CA TYR A 319 -8.61 4.36 -15.39
C TYR A 319 -9.91 4.28 -14.57
N GLU A 320 -10.62 3.19 -14.79
CA GLU A 320 -11.76 2.73 -14.00
C GLU A 320 -11.31 1.63 -13.05
N VAL A 321 -11.89 1.64 -11.86
CA VAL A 321 -11.55 0.73 -10.77
C VAL A 321 -12.82 0.11 -10.21
N LYS A 322 -12.81 -1.21 -10.03
CA LYS A 322 -13.89 -1.98 -9.42
C LYS A 322 -13.32 -3.04 -8.49
N LYS A 323 -13.86 -3.20 -7.29
CA LYS A 323 -13.49 -4.27 -6.36
C LYS A 323 -13.88 -5.64 -6.95
N THR A 324 -13.05 -6.65 -6.72
CA THR A 324 -13.37 -8.05 -7.06
C THR A 324 -14.02 -8.77 -5.87
N PRO A 325 -14.71 -9.90 -6.09
CA PRO A 325 -15.20 -10.75 -5.00
C PRO A 325 -14.08 -11.26 -4.08
N LEU A 326 -12.83 -11.30 -4.56
CA LEU A 326 -11.70 -11.76 -3.76
C LEU A 326 -11.44 -10.84 -2.55
N LEU A 327 -11.67 -9.52 -2.67
CA LEU A 327 -11.47 -8.61 -1.54
C LEU A 327 -12.39 -8.96 -0.36
N ASP A 328 -13.66 -9.25 -0.62
CA ASP A 328 -14.64 -9.59 0.44
C ASP A 328 -14.40 -10.99 1.03
N ARG A 329 -13.82 -11.90 0.25
CA ARG A 329 -13.39 -13.23 0.71
C ARG A 329 -12.12 -13.18 1.55
N PHE A 330 -11.23 -12.23 1.25
CA PHE A 330 -9.94 -12.10 1.93
C PHE A 330 -10.00 -11.18 3.15
N ILE A 331 -10.82 -10.13 3.13
CA ILE A 331 -10.85 -9.08 4.16
C ILE A 331 -12.29 -8.79 4.55
N SER A 332 -12.54 -8.76 5.86
CA SER A 332 -13.81 -8.32 6.45
C SER A 332 -13.57 -7.13 7.37
N PHE A 333 -14.24 -6.01 7.10
CA PHE A 333 -14.26 -4.84 7.97
C PHE A 333 -15.47 -4.92 8.90
N ALA A 334 -15.29 -4.56 10.17
CA ALA A 334 -16.33 -4.62 11.20
C ALA A 334 -17.00 -3.25 11.47
N VAL A 335 -16.87 -2.29 10.55
CA VAL A 335 -17.26 -0.88 10.73
C VAL A 335 -18.41 -0.49 9.81
#